data_AF-A0A6B3NI91-F1
#
_entry.id   AF-A0A6B3NI91-F1
#
_cell.length_a   1.000
_cell.length_b   1.000
_cell.length_c   1.000
_cell.angle_alpha   90.00
_cell.angle_beta   90.00
_cell.angle_gamma   90.00
#
_symmetry.space_group_name_H-M   'P 1'
#
loop_
_entity.id
_entity.type
_entity.pdbx_description
1 polymer ?
#
loop_
_entity_poly.entity_id
_entity_poly.type
_entity_poly.pdbx_seq_one_letter_code
_entity_poly.pdbx_strand_id
1 'polypeptide(L)'
;ESVVMMREDEPGNKRLVAYTVPQSESSLTTAQLRQFLEAKLPAYMVPNAFVILESLPLTANGKINRRALPVPDVRERTKKYIAPQTPTEEILAQIWGQVLKVEQVSIEDNFFELGGHSLLATQLVSRIRDTFQMELPLRELFSSATVSQLANSIEKLKQQNSEFIVPPILPRKRKRGNRL
;
A
#
# COMPACT_ATOMS: atom_id res chain seq x y z
N GLU A 1 9.24 -19.08 18.27
CA GLU A 1 8.25 -18.12 18.82
C GLU A 1 8.24 -16.85 17.98
N SER A 2 7.18 -16.05 17.99
CA SER A 2 7.15 -14.80 17.24
C SER A 2 6.27 -13.74 17.90
N VAL A 3 6.63 -12.47 17.69
CA VAL A 3 5.83 -11.31 18.08
C VAL A 3 5.88 -10.26 16.98
N VAL A 4 4.73 -9.72 16.61
CA VAL A 4 4.62 -8.62 15.65
C VAL A 4 4.09 -7.40 16.39
N MET A 5 4.71 -6.25 16.16
CA MET A 5 4.25 -4.99 16.74
C MET A 5 4.45 -3.82 15.79
N MET A 6 3.60 -2.83 15.94
CA MET A 6 3.81 -1.51 15.37
C MET A 6 4.90 -0.80 16.17
N ARG A 7 5.92 -0.28 15.49
CA ARG A 7 6.97 0.57 16.05
C ARG A 7 6.91 1.94 15.39
N GLU A 8 7.31 2.94 16.16
CA GLU A 8 7.48 4.33 15.73
C GLU A 8 8.80 4.80 16.33
N ASP A 9 9.91 4.35 15.72
CA ASP A 9 11.25 4.68 16.19
C ASP A 9 11.63 6.14 15.81
N GLU A 10 10.97 6.69 14.78
CA GLU A 10 11.01 8.11 14.41
C GLU A 10 9.57 8.66 14.39
N PRO A 11 9.33 9.90 14.89
CA PRO A 11 7.98 10.48 14.91
C PRO A 11 7.32 10.49 13.52
N GLY A 12 6.12 9.93 13.42
CA GLY A 12 5.36 9.81 12.18
C GLY A 12 5.72 8.61 11.30
N ASN A 13 6.80 7.89 11.59
CA ASN A 13 7.24 6.73 10.81
C ASN A 13 6.83 5.41 11.48
N LYS A 14 5.52 5.11 11.39
CA LYS A 14 4.95 3.87 11.92
C LYS A 14 5.19 2.71 10.97
N ARG A 15 5.71 1.61 11.51
CA ARG A 15 6.04 0.41 10.74
C ARG A 15 5.71 -0.86 11.51
N LEU A 16 5.32 -1.92 10.80
CA LEU A 16 5.18 -3.25 11.39
C LEU A 16 6.55 -3.94 11.44
N VAL A 17 6.91 -4.46 12.62
CA VAL A 17 8.15 -5.19 12.82
C VAL A 17 7.84 -6.55 13.41
N ALA A 18 8.35 -7.60 12.78
CA ALA A 18 8.24 -8.98 13.25
C ALA A 18 9.54 -9.43 13.90
N TYR A 19 9.46 -9.87 15.15
CA TYR A 19 10.55 -10.51 15.87
C TYR A 19 10.27 -12.01 15.93
N THR A 20 11.26 -12.82 15.58
CA THR A 20 11.09 -14.27 15.53
C THR A 20 12.28 -14.99 16.15
N VAL A 21 11.99 -16.07 16.85
CA VAL A 21 12.97 -17.01 17.41
C VAL A 21 12.76 -18.36 16.70
N PRO A 22 13.71 -18.79 15.84
CA PRO A 22 13.60 -20.07 15.14
C PRO A 22 13.67 -21.24 16.14
N GLN A 23 12.87 -22.28 15.92
CA GLN A 23 12.84 -23.48 16.78
C GLN A 23 13.92 -24.51 16.45
N SER A 24 14.64 -24.33 15.34
CA SER A 24 15.63 -25.28 14.83
C SER A 24 16.88 -24.51 14.41
N GLU A 25 18.04 -25.15 14.37
CA GLU A 25 19.28 -24.59 13.79
C GLU A 25 19.21 -24.38 12.27
N SER A 26 18.02 -24.47 11.67
CA SER A 26 17.83 -24.14 10.26
C SER A 26 18.05 -22.65 10.05
N SER A 27 18.78 -22.31 8.98
CA SER A 27 19.09 -20.95 8.55
C SER A 27 17.86 -20.26 7.97
N LEU A 28 16.86 -19.99 8.80
CA LEU A 28 15.71 -19.19 8.43
C LEU A 28 16.18 -17.78 8.12
N THR A 29 15.84 -17.27 6.94
CA THR A 29 16.19 -15.91 6.52
C THR A 29 14.99 -14.97 6.56
N THR A 30 15.25 -13.67 6.72
CA THR A 30 14.22 -12.62 6.64
C THR A 30 13.52 -12.61 5.28
N ALA A 31 14.25 -12.91 4.20
CA ALA A 31 13.72 -13.01 2.84
C ALA A 31 12.70 -14.13 2.69
N GLN A 32 12.99 -15.33 3.22
CA GLN A 32 12.05 -16.47 3.18
C GLN A 32 10.78 -16.17 3.98
N LEU A 33 10.90 -15.55 5.15
CA LEU A 33 9.74 -15.14 5.95
C LEU A 33 8.86 -14.14 5.23
N ARG A 34 9.49 -13.13 4.61
CA ARG A 34 8.79 -12.14 3.81
C ARG A 34 8.04 -12.78 2.64
N GLN A 35 8.73 -13.59 1.84
CA GLN A 35 8.13 -14.28 0.68
C GLN A 35 6.94 -15.16 1.11
N PHE A 36 7.09 -15.88 2.23
CA PHE A 36 6.00 -16.69 2.77
C PHE A 36 4.78 -15.86 3.17
N LEU A 37 4.98 -14.70 3.78
CA LEU A 37 3.90 -13.81 4.20
C LEU A 37 3.27 -13.08 3.01
N GLU A 38 4.05 -12.63 2.03
CA GLU A 38 3.53 -12.01 0.80
C GLU A 38 2.62 -12.96 0.00
N ALA A 39 2.87 -14.28 0.07
CA ALA A 39 2.02 -15.28 -0.56
C ALA A 39 0.66 -15.51 0.15
N LYS A 40 0.51 -15.03 1.40
CA LYS A 40 -0.65 -15.33 2.26
C LYS A 40 -1.38 -14.09 2.75
N LEU A 41 -0.70 -12.96 2.79
CA LEU A 41 -1.17 -11.73 3.36
C LEU A 41 -1.13 -10.63 2.30
N PRO A 42 -2.11 -9.71 2.32
CA PRO A 42 -1.98 -8.46 1.60
C PRO A 42 -0.71 -7.70 2.00
N ALA A 43 -0.14 -6.93 1.08
CA ALA A 43 1.14 -6.23 1.29
C ALA A 43 1.19 -5.37 2.57
N TYR A 44 0.08 -4.72 2.93
CA TYR A 44 -0.02 -3.87 4.13
C TYR A 44 0.00 -4.63 5.47
N MET A 45 -0.21 -5.95 5.45
CA MET A 45 -0.08 -6.81 6.63
C MET A 45 1.30 -7.46 6.74
N VAL A 46 2.12 -7.36 5.68
CA VAL A 46 3.48 -7.90 5.69
C VAL A 46 4.36 -6.93 6.49
N PRO A 47 5.11 -7.42 7.50
CA PRO A 47 6.04 -6.58 8.26
C PRO A 47 7.04 -5.86 7.37
N ASN A 48 7.26 -4.58 7.67
CA ASN A 48 8.27 -3.76 7.02
C ASN A 48 9.68 -4.30 7.31
N ALA A 49 9.90 -4.80 8.53
CA ALA A 49 11.17 -5.37 8.96
C ALA A 49 10.97 -6.69 9.72
N PHE A 50 11.98 -7.55 9.62
CA PHE A 50 12.07 -8.82 10.33
C PHE A 50 13.36 -8.83 11.15
N VAL A 51 13.27 -9.23 12.40
CA VAL A 51 14.42 -9.37 13.29
C VAL A 51 14.42 -10.80 13.84
N ILE A 52 15.50 -11.52 13.54
CA ILE A 52 15.71 -12.87 14.06
C ILE A 52 16.49 -12.73 15.37
N LEU A 53 15.96 -13.33 16.44
CA LEU A 53 16.52 -13.29 17.77
C LEU A 53 16.85 -14.71 18.24
N GLU A 54 17.86 -14.84 19.10
CA GLU A 54 18.13 -16.08 19.83
C GLU A 54 17.05 -16.37 20.87
N SER A 55 16.52 -15.33 21.51
CA SER A 55 15.40 -15.43 22.46
C SER A 55 14.62 -14.12 22.53
N LEU A 56 13.34 -14.20 22.95
CA LEU A 56 12.55 -13.01 23.22
C LEU A 56 12.92 -12.43 24.59
N PRO A 57 13.17 -11.12 24.72
CA PRO A 57 13.43 -10.52 26.01
C PRO A 57 12.17 -10.58 26.88
N LEU A 58 12.32 -11.07 28.11
CA LEU A 58 11.24 -11.20 29.08
C LEU A 58 11.42 -10.21 30.25
N THR A 59 10.30 -9.84 30.86
CA THR A 59 10.26 -9.14 32.16
C THR A 59 10.48 -10.15 33.29
N ALA A 60 10.72 -9.67 34.52
CA ALA A 60 10.83 -10.53 35.70
C ALA A 60 9.61 -11.46 35.91
N ASN A 61 8.43 -11.07 35.39
CA ASN A 61 7.20 -11.86 35.47
C ASN A 61 6.98 -12.78 34.25
N GLY A 62 8.00 -12.99 33.41
CA GLY A 62 7.94 -13.87 32.23
C GLY A 62 7.16 -13.33 31.04
N LYS A 63 6.63 -12.10 31.09
CA LYS A 63 5.98 -11.45 29.93
C LYS A 63 7.02 -10.87 28.98
N ILE A 64 6.71 -10.79 27.68
CA ILE A 64 7.58 -10.14 26.68
C ILE A 64 7.85 -8.68 27.07
N ASN A 65 9.13 -8.35 27.23
CA ASN A 65 9.61 -6.99 27.47
C ASN A 65 9.74 -6.24 26.14
N ARG A 66 8.62 -5.69 25.66
CA ARG A 66 8.57 -4.97 24.36
C ARG A 66 9.55 -3.79 24.26
N ARG A 67 9.92 -3.18 25.39
CA ARG A 67 10.88 -2.05 25.43
C ARG A 67 12.32 -2.49 25.21
N ALA A 68 12.63 -3.75 25.49
CA ALA A 68 13.95 -4.34 25.29
C ALA A 68 14.12 -4.97 23.89
N LEU A 69 13.08 -4.95 23.05
CA LEU A 69 13.18 -5.45 21.68
C LEU A 69 14.07 -4.52 20.84
N PRO A 70 15.09 -5.06 20.16
CA PRO A 70 16.05 -4.24 19.41
C PRO A 70 15.36 -3.50 18.26
N VAL A 71 15.92 -2.35 17.90
CA VAL A 71 15.49 -1.59 16.73
C VAL A 71 15.95 -2.36 15.48
N PRO A 72 15.07 -2.62 14.49
CA PRO A 72 15.48 -3.28 13.25
C PRO A 72 16.46 -2.42 12.47
N ASP A 73 17.49 -3.05 11.88
CA ASP A 73 18.41 -2.37 10.98
C ASP A 73 17.65 -1.94 9.71
N VAL A 74 17.47 -0.63 9.55
CA VAL A 74 16.65 -0.03 8.47
C VAL A 74 17.36 -0.05 7.11
N ARG A 75 18.61 -0.53 7.07
CA ARG A 75 19.52 -0.43 5.92
C ARG A 75 19.15 -1.36 4.76
N GLU A 76 18.19 -2.27 4.90
CA GLU A 76 17.91 -3.30 3.89
C GLU A 76 17.19 -2.79 2.62
N ARG A 77 16.81 -1.51 2.50
CA ARG A 77 15.94 -1.08 1.40
C ARG A 77 16.28 0.28 0.77
N THR A 78 17.50 0.43 0.26
CA THR A 78 17.71 1.34 -0.88
C THR A 78 17.21 0.65 -2.14
N LYS A 79 15.88 0.64 -2.35
CA LYS A 79 15.32 0.32 -3.67
C LYS A 79 15.81 1.38 -4.65
N LYS A 80 16.19 0.96 -5.86
CA LYS A 80 16.60 1.88 -6.92
C LYS A 80 15.42 2.79 -7.26
N TYR A 81 15.65 4.10 -7.33
CA TYR A 81 14.65 5.04 -7.80
C TYR A 81 14.31 4.78 -9.27
N ILE A 82 13.01 4.73 -9.58
CA ILE A 82 12.45 4.61 -10.91
C ILE A 82 11.45 5.76 -11.07
N ALA A 83 11.74 6.66 -12.03
CA ALA A 83 10.92 7.83 -12.26
C ALA A 83 9.53 7.45 -12.85
N PRO A 84 8.50 8.27 -12.57
CA PRO A 84 7.23 8.22 -13.30
C PRO A 84 7.42 8.24 -14.82
N GLN A 85 6.62 7.43 -15.52
CA GLN A 85 6.68 7.27 -16.97
C GLN A 85 5.39 7.74 -17.67
N THR A 86 4.32 7.95 -16.90
CA THR A 86 3.02 8.42 -17.40
C THR A 86 2.48 9.60 -16.59
N PRO A 87 1.57 10.43 -17.16
CA PRO A 87 0.96 11.54 -16.43
C PRO A 87 0.21 11.10 -15.17
N THR A 88 -0.44 9.93 -15.21
CA THR A 88 -1.15 9.38 -14.04
C THR A 88 -0.15 8.99 -12.93
N GLU A 89 0.98 8.38 -13.28
CA GLU A 89 2.05 8.08 -12.32
C GLU A 89 2.67 9.36 -11.73
N GLU A 90 2.89 10.40 -12.53
CA GLU A 90 3.45 11.68 -12.06
C GLU A 90 2.54 12.31 -10.99
N ILE A 91 1.23 12.40 -11.27
CA ILE A 91 0.24 12.93 -10.35
C ILE A 91 0.18 12.07 -9.08
N LEU A 92 0.15 10.74 -9.22
CA LEU A 92 0.10 9.85 -8.06
C LEU A 92 1.36 9.95 -7.20
N ALA A 93 2.55 9.99 -7.80
CA ALA A 93 3.81 10.15 -7.07
C ALA A 93 3.82 11.46 -6.27
N GLN A 94 3.29 12.56 -6.84
CA GLN A 94 3.13 13.83 -6.12
C GLN A 94 2.15 13.72 -4.95
N ILE A 95 0.98 13.10 -5.14
CA ILE A 95 0.01 12.91 -4.06
C ILE A 95 0.61 12.03 -2.95
N TRP A 96 1.34 10.96 -3.30
CA TRP A 96 2.10 10.13 -2.35
C TRP A 96 3.07 10.98 -1.53
N GLY A 97 3.93 11.74 -2.20
CA GLY A 97 4.95 12.58 -1.54
C GLY A 97 4.33 13.56 -0.55
N GLN A 98 3.21 14.19 -0.90
CA GLN A 98 2.51 15.11 -0.03
C GLN A 98 1.85 14.43 1.19
N VAL A 99 1.27 13.24 1.00
CA VAL A 99 0.58 12.50 2.08
C VAL A 99 1.58 11.86 3.04
N LEU A 100 2.64 11.27 2.50
CA LEU A 100 3.70 10.58 3.26
C LEU A 100 4.78 11.53 3.76
N LYS A 101 4.79 12.78 3.28
CA LYS A 101 5.83 13.80 3.56
C LYS A 101 7.24 13.33 3.16
N VAL A 102 7.35 12.71 1.99
CA VAL A 102 8.61 12.27 1.40
C VAL A 102 8.92 13.08 0.14
N GLU A 103 10.19 13.44 -0.06
CA GLU A 103 10.59 14.32 -1.16
C GLU A 103 10.51 13.64 -2.54
N GLN A 104 10.85 12.35 -2.59
CA GLN A 104 10.93 11.58 -3.83
C GLN A 104 10.28 10.22 -3.66
N VAL A 105 9.44 9.83 -4.63
CA VAL A 105 8.70 8.56 -4.65
C VAL A 105 8.97 7.87 -5.98
N SER A 106 9.53 6.66 -5.92
CA SER A 106 9.70 5.77 -7.07
C SER A 106 8.35 5.16 -7.46
N ILE A 107 8.16 4.82 -8.74
CA ILE A 107 6.90 4.18 -9.17
C ILE A 107 6.67 2.81 -8.51
N GLU A 108 7.73 2.15 -8.07
CA GLU A 108 7.72 0.85 -7.40
C GLU A 108 7.73 0.95 -5.86
N ASP A 109 7.67 2.17 -5.32
CA ASP A 109 7.55 2.34 -3.89
C ASP A 109 6.14 2.00 -3.42
N ASN A 110 6.07 1.06 -2.48
CA ASN A 110 4.83 0.64 -1.88
C ASN A 110 4.43 1.64 -0.78
N PHE A 111 3.18 2.11 -0.84
CA PHE A 111 2.63 3.09 0.10
C PHE A 111 2.83 2.71 1.58
N PHE A 112 2.61 1.44 1.94
CA PHE A 112 2.71 0.94 3.31
C PHE A 112 4.16 0.70 3.72
N GLU A 113 5.04 0.44 2.76
CA GLU A 113 6.47 0.35 3.01
C GLU A 113 7.08 1.71 3.33
N LEU A 114 6.55 2.78 2.74
CA LEU A 114 6.91 4.18 3.01
C LEU A 114 6.28 4.76 4.29
N GLY A 115 5.64 3.94 5.13
CA GLY A 115 5.01 4.38 6.39
C GLY A 115 3.53 4.75 6.26
N GLY A 116 2.91 4.50 5.10
CA GLY A 116 1.48 4.64 4.90
C GLY A 116 0.67 3.73 5.83
N HIS A 117 -0.44 4.25 6.36
CA HIS A 117 -1.38 3.53 7.21
C HIS A 117 -2.82 3.95 6.91
N SER A 118 -3.83 3.35 7.57
CA SER A 118 -5.24 3.51 7.22
C SER A 118 -5.71 4.97 7.09
N LEU A 119 -5.37 5.84 8.04
CA LEU A 119 -5.72 7.27 7.95
C LEU A 119 -5.06 7.96 6.74
N LEU A 120 -3.77 7.72 6.49
CA LEU A 120 -3.08 8.29 5.32
C LEU A 120 -3.65 7.71 4.02
N ALA A 121 -4.02 6.43 4.00
CA ALA A 121 -4.68 5.77 2.87
C ALA A 121 -6.04 6.42 2.56
N THR A 122 -6.84 6.75 3.59
CA THR A 122 -8.09 7.50 3.40
C THR A 122 -7.84 8.90 2.84
N GLN A 123 -6.83 9.61 3.34
CA GLN A 123 -6.46 10.93 2.82
C GLN A 123 -6.00 10.85 1.36
N LEU A 124 -5.21 9.84 1.03
CA LEU A 124 -4.70 9.56 -0.31
C LEU A 124 -5.84 9.33 -1.30
N VAL A 125 -6.77 8.41 -0.97
CA VAL A 125 -7.94 8.12 -1.80
C VAL A 125 -8.82 9.36 -1.98
N SER A 126 -9.01 10.18 -0.93
CA SER A 126 -9.75 11.44 -1.07
C SER A 126 -9.10 12.38 -2.08
N ARG A 127 -7.77 12.56 -2.01
CA ARG A 127 -7.04 13.43 -2.96
C ARG A 127 -7.07 12.89 -4.38
N ILE A 128 -6.96 11.57 -4.56
CA ILE A 128 -7.08 10.92 -5.87
C ILE A 128 -8.47 11.21 -6.44
N ARG A 129 -9.53 11.05 -5.64
CA ARG A 129 -10.89 11.36 -6.09
C ARG A 129 -11.01 12.81 -6.55
N ASP A 130 -10.52 13.75 -5.76
CA ASP A 130 -10.64 15.17 -6.09
C ASP A 130 -9.80 15.54 -7.32
N THR A 131 -8.67 14.85 -7.55
CA THR A 131 -7.76 15.12 -8.69
C THR A 131 -8.24 14.48 -9.99
N PHE A 132 -8.69 13.22 -9.93
CA PHE A 132 -9.11 12.45 -11.11
C PHE A 132 -10.62 12.45 -11.34
N GLN A 133 -11.39 13.09 -10.45
CA GLN A 133 -12.86 13.17 -10.51
C GLN A 133 -13.52 11.79 -10.61
N MET A 134 -12.98 10.81 -9.88
CA MET A 134 -13.45 9.43 -9.89
C MET A 134 -13.41 8.80 -8.50
N GLU A 135 -14.36 7.92 -8.22
CA GLU A 135 -14.33 7.12 -7.00
C GLU A 135 -13.31 5.98 -7.14
N LEU A 136 -12.33 5.95 -6.23
CA LEU A 136 -11.37 4.85 -6.11
C LEU A 136 -11.70 4.07 -4.83
N PRO A 137 -12.19 2.83 -4.93
CA PRO A 137 -12.43 2.01 -3.75
C PRO A 137 -11.14 1.86 -2.94
N LEU A 138 -11.20 2.05 -1.61
CA LEU A 138 -10.03 1.91 -0.73
C LEU A 138 -9.34 0.54 -0.89
N ARG A 139 -10.09 -0.50 -1.24
CA ARG A 139 -9.57 -1.84 -1.54
C ARG A 139 -8.52 -1.83 -2.66
N GLU A 140 -8.68 -0.99 -3.68
CA GLU A 140 -7.74 -0.89 -4.81
C GLU A 140 -6.35 -0.49 -4.33
N LEU A 141 -6.26 0.46 -3.40
CA LEU A 141 -4.98 0.87 -2.81
C LEU A 141 -4.31 -0.30 -2.06
N PHE A 142 -5.09 -1.16 -1.42
CA PHE A 142 -4.56 -2.31 -0.70
C PHE A 142 -4.09 -3.45 -1.61
N SER A 143 -4.68 -3.59 -2.79
CA SER A 143 -4.27 -4.59 -3.81
C SER A 143 -3.21 -4.07 -4.79
N SER A 144 -3.14 -2.75 -4.98
CA SER A 144 -2.28 -2.06 -5.94
C SER A 144 -1.54 -0.94 -5.21
N ALA A 145 -0.62 -1.34 -4.33
CA ALA A 145 -0.04 -0.45 -3.33
C ALA A 145 1.18 0.34 -3.83
N THR A 146 1.66 0.10 -5.06
CA THR A 146 2.67 0.94 -5.72
C THR A 146 2.02 1.98 -6.63
N VAL A 147 2.76 3.04 -6.95
CA VAL A 147 2.29 4.08 -7.87
C VAL A 147 2.01 3.48 -9.26
N SER A 148 2.91 2.64 -9.78
CA SER A 148 2.73 1.98 -11.08
C SER A 148 1.49 1.08 -11.12
N GLN A 149 1.27 0.28 -10.06
CA GLN A 149 0.10 -0.61 -9.97
C GLN A 149 -1.19 0.19 -9.89
N LEU A 150 -1.25 1.23 -9.04
CA LEU A 150 -2.47 2.01 -8.87
C LEU A 150 -2.79 2.86 -10.11
N ALA A 151 -1.77 3.41 -10.77
CA ALA A 151 -1.94 4.11 -12.04
C ALA A 151 -2.65 3.21 -13.07
N ASN A 152 -2.19 1.97 -13.21
CA ASN A 152 -2.81 0.99 -14.09
C ASN A 152 -4.26 0.67 -13.70
N SER A 153 -4.56 0.55 -12.41
CA SER A 153 -5.95 0.34 -11.93
C SER A 153 -6.85 1.54 -12.25
N ILE A 154 -6.35 2.76 -12.07
CA ILE A 154 -7.06 4.01 -12.42
C ILE A 154 -7.37 4.06 -13.92
N GLU A 155 -6.40 3.75 -14.78
CA GLU A 155 -6.61 3.79 -16.23
C GLU A 155 -7.65 2.74 -16.69
N LYS A 156 -7.63 1.54 -16.10
CA LYS A 156 -8.66 0.52 -16.37
C LYS A 156 -10.07 1.00 -15.97
N LEU A 157 -10.21 1.64 -14.81
CA LEU A 157 -11.48 2.18 -14.34
C LEU A 157 -11.99 3.33 -15.23
N LYS A 158 -11.08 4.19 -15.73
CA LYS A 158 -11.44 5.26 -16.69
C LYS A 158 -11.98 4.71 -18.01
N GLN A 159 -11.36 3.65 -18.52
CA GLN A 159 -11.80 2.98 -19.75
C GLN A 159 -13.19 2.36 -19.58
N GLN A 160 -13.43 1.68 -18.47
CA GLN A 160 -14.74 1.11 -18.15
C GLN A 160 -15.82 2.19 -18.09
N ASN A 161 -15.58 3.30 -17.38
CA ASN A 161 -16.57 4.39 -17.30
C ASN A 161 -16.86 5.06 -18.66
N SER A 162 -15.89 5.06 -19.58
CA SER A 162 -16.06 5.62 -20.92
C SER A 162 -16.89 4.71 -21.84
N GLU A 163 -16.85 3.38 -21.66
CA GLU A 163 -17.69 2.42 -22.39
C GLU A 163 -19.19 2.51 -22.00
N PHE A 164 -19.51 3.05 -20.81
CA PHE A 164 -20.88 3.23 -20.34
C PHE A 164 -21.53 4.58 -20.72
N ILE A 165 -20.83 5.45 -21.47
CA ILE A 165 -21.43 6.69 -22.01
C ILE A 165 -22.29 6.33 -23.23
N VAL A 166 -23.52 5.91 -22.97
CA VAL A 166 -24.53 5.61 -24.01
C VAL A 166 -24.88 6.92 -24.74
N PRO A 167 -24.94 6.94 -26.09
CA PRO A 167 -25.34 8.15 -26.82
C PRO A 167 -26.73 8.64 -26.39
N PRO A 168 -26.99 9.96 -26.43
CA PRO A 168 -28.22 10.54 -25.92
C PRO A 168 -29.45 9.94 -26.61
N ILE A 169 -30.45 9.55 -25.82
CA ILE A 169 -31.73 9.04 -26.31
C ILE A 169 -32.44 10.19 -27.03
N LEU A 170 -32.37 10.20 -28.36
CA LEU A 170 -33.13 11.16 -29.15
C LEU A 170 -34.62 10.77 -29.16
N PRO A 171 -35.54 11.70 -28.85
CA PRO A 171 -36.97 11.42 -28.89
C PRO A 171 -37.40 11.01 -30.31
N ARG A 172 -37.91 9.79 -30.43
CA ARG A 172 -38.42 9.24 -31.70
C ARG A 172 -39.65 10.03 -32.13
N LYS A 173 -39.56 10.81 -33.21
CA LYS A 173 -40.74 11.51 -33.80
C LYS A 173 -41.82 10.48 -34.14
N ARG A 174 -42.91 10.51 -33.38
CA ARG A 174 -44.11 9.71 -33.61
C ARG A 174 -44.79 10.20 -34.89
N LYS A 175 -44.69 9.43 -35.98
CA LYS A 175 -45.53 9.66 -37.17
C LYS A 175 -46.98 9.51 -36.73
N ARG A 176 -47.71 10.63 -36.61
CA ARG A 176 -49.18 10.61 -36.59
C ARG A 176 -49.61 10.18 -37.99
N GLY A 177 -50.00 8.92 -38.14
CA GLY A 177 -50.72 8.47 -39.33
C GLY A 177 -52.07 9.16 -39.36
N ASN A 178 -52.30 9.97 -40.39
CA ASN A 178 -53.64 10.42 -40.75
C ASN A 178 -54.51 9.19 -41.01
N ARG A 179 -55.59 9.06 -40.25
CA ARG A 179 -56.72 8.23 -40.66
C ARG A 179 -57.68 9.12 -41.44
N LEU A 180 -57.92 8.68 -42.68
CA LEU A 180 -59.05 8.92 -43.59
C LEU A 180 -59.44 10.38 -43.86
#